data_AF-Q38YJ3-F1
#
_entry.id   AF-Q38YJ3-F1
#
_cell.length_a   1.000
_cell.length_b   1.000
_cell.length_c   1.000
_cell.angle_alpha   90.00
_cell.angle_beta   90.00
_cell.angle_gamma   90.00
#
_symmetry.space_group_name_H-M   'P 1'
#
loop_
_entity.id
_entity.type
_entity.pdbx_description
1 polymer ?
#
loop_
_entity_poly.entity_id
_entity_poly.type
_entity_poly.pdbx_seq_one_letter_code
_entity_poly.pdbx_strand_id
1 'polypeptide(L)'
;MGSLNGVKKTGNWLVFYLSIVSGSILAAIAIGWLSYDLVSRQLHLAAQMQMSQATLMHEFNRLMRYLVLPGGQSLVLPHFKMSANGLAHFKEVKHLFLLTAVIFLVTIVPALRSWRRDFKSGRQWRYIRPMQVALVMPIVIGLIASVSFDRFFVLFHELLFRNLDWQFDPLLDPIILVLPEQYFMLCFICFFVILEGLFLIILWRAKKSLKIY
;
A
#
# COMPACT_ATOMS: atom_id res chain seq x y z
N MET A 1 8.87 38.54 3.58
CA MET A 1 9.83 37.41 3.38
C MET A 1 9.58 36.16 4.27
N GLY A 2 8.81 36.24 5.37
CA GLY A 2 8.55 35.07 6.24
C GLY A 2 7.60 33.99 5.69
N SER A 3 6.62 34.36 4.85
CA SER A 3 5.61 33.44 4.29
C SER A 3 6.21 32.39 3.32
N LEU A 4 7.09 32.80 2.40
CA LEU A 4 7.69 31.93 1.39
C LEU A 4 8.60 30.83 1.98
N ASN A 5 9.27 31.11 3.11
CA ASN A 5 10.11 30.13 3.79
C ASN A 5 9.30 29.10 4.58
N GLY A 6 8.13 29.49 5.10
CA GLY A 6 7.17 28.58 5.72
C GLY A 6 6.60 27.58 4.71
N VAL A 7 6.13 28.08 3.55
CA VAL A 7 5.57 27.25 2.47
C VAL A 7 6.59 26.24 1.95
N LYS A 8 7.85 26.65 1.71
CA LYS A 8 8.93 25.74 1.30
C LYS A 8 9.23 24.66 2.35
N LYS A 9 9.12 24.99 3.64
CA LYS A 9 9.37 24.05 4.75
C LYS A 9 8.27 23.00 4.87
N THR A 10 7.00 23.41 4.73
CA THR A 10 5.84 22.51 4.75
C THR A 10 5.83 21.59 3.52
N GLY A 11 6.13 22.12 2.33
CA GLY A 11 6.22 21.33 1.11
C GLY A 11 7.27 20.21 1.18
N ASN A 12 8.44 20.47 1.80
CA ASN A 12 9.47 19.44 1.96
C ASN A 12 9.03 18.26 2.86
N TRP A 13 8.25 18.54 3.91
CA TRP A 13 7.72 17.49 4.78
C TRP A 13 6.63 16.68 4.09
N LEU A 14 5.73 17.34 3.35
CA LEU A 14 4.72 16.63 2.56
C LEU A 14 5.36 15.66 1.58
N VAL A 15 6.36 16.12 0.81
CA VAL A 15 7.13 15.26 -0.11
C VAL A 15 7.79 14.10 0.62
N PHE A 16 8.36 14.34 1.81
CA PHE A 16 9.00 13.31 2.61
C PHE A 16 8.01 12.22 3.07
N TYR A 17 6.86 12.62 3.62
CA TYR A 17 5.83 11.67 4.06
C TYR A 17 5.17 10.95 2.89
N LEU A 18 4.87 11.65 1.79
CA LEU A 18 4.34 11.02 0.58
C LEU A 18 5.29 9.95 0.05
N SER A 19 6.59 10.21 0.04
CA SER A 19 7.60 9.22 -0.38
C SER A 19 7.61 7.99 0.52
N ILE A 20 7.53 8.15 1.84
CA ILE A 20 7.52 7.02 2.78
C ILE A 20 6.24 6.22 2.62
N VAL A 21 5.07 6.87 2.64
CA VAL A 21 3.77 6.20 2.58
C VAL A 21 3.59 5.48 1.24
N SER A 22 3.85 6.15 0.12
CA SER A 22 3.75 5.51 -1.21
C SER A 22 4.76 4.36 -1.37
N GLY A 23 5.98 4.52 -0.84
CA GLY A 23 6.98 3.45 -0.80
C GLY A 23 6.52 2.22 0.00
N SER A 24 5.91 2.44 1.17
CA SER A 24 5.35 1.36 2.00
C SER A 24 4.19 0.65 1.30
N ILE A 25 3.30 1.38 0.62
CA ILE A 25 2.20 0.78 -0.16
C ILE A 25 2.76 -0.09 -1.29
N LEU A 26 3.71 0.41 -2.09
CA LEU A 26 4.33 -0.37 -3.17
C LEU A 26 5.05 -1.61 -2.65
N ALA A 27 5.74 -1.49 -1.52
CA ALA A 27 6.39 -2.64 -0.88
C ALA A 27 5.36 -3.67 -0.40
N ALA A 28 4.24 -3.23 0.19
CA ALA A 28 3.15 -4.11 0.59
C ALA A 28 2.50 -4.81 -0.61
N ILE A 29 2.28 -4.11 -1.73
CA ILE A 29 1.79 -4.69 -2.99
C ILE A 29 2.76 -5.78 -3.50
N ALA A 30 4.07 -5.48 -3.49
CA ALA A 30 5.08 -6.44 -3.94
C ALA A 30 5.13 -7.69 -3.05
N ILE A 31 5.09 -7.51 -1.73
CA ILE A 31 5.06 -8.63 -0.77
C ILE A 31 3.75 -9.41 -0.90
N GLY A 32 2.61 -8.73 -1.06
CA GLY A 32 1.31 -9.34 -1.32
C GLY A 32 1.32 -10.19 -2.58
N TRP A 33 1.98 -9.73 -3.65
CA TRP A 33 2.16 -10.54 -4.86
C TRP A 33 3.01 -11.80 -4.55
N LEU A 34 4.17 -11.62 -3.94
CA LEU A 34 5.12 -12.72 -3.68
C LEU A 34 4.59 -13.76 -2.69
N SER A 35 3.76 -13.35 -1.73
CA SER A 35 3.22 -14.22 -0.67
C SER A 35 1.94 -14.95 -1.08
N TYR A 36 1.29 -14.58 -2.18
CA TYR A 36 -0.01 -15.13 -2.54
C TYR A 36 0.00 -16.65 -2.79
N ASP A 37 1.06 -17.23 -3.38
CA ASP A 37 1.12 -18.69 -3.56
C ASP A 37 1.11 -19.43 -2.21
N LEU A 38 1.80 -18.89 -1.21
CA LEU A 38 1.79 -19.45 0.14
C LEU A 38 0.40 -19.33 0.78
N VAL A 39 -0.20 -18.14 0.73
CA VAL A 39 -1.52 -17.87 1.33
C VAL A 39 -2.60 -18.74 0.69
N SER A 40 -2.65 -18.77 -0.64
CA SER A 40 -3.66 -19.54 -1.38
C SER A 40 -3.55 -21.04 -1.16
N ARG A 41 -2.34 -21.59 -0.97
CA ARG A 41 -2.14 -22.98 -0.56
C ARG A 41 -2.63 -23.25 0.85
N GLN A 42 -2.29 -22.39 1.81
CA GLN A 42 -2.71 -22.54 3.21
C GLN A 42 -4.24 -22.49 3.37
N LEU A 43 -4.90 -21.66 2.56
CA LEU A 43 -6.36 -21.54 2.55
C LEU A 43 -7.04 -22.52 1.57
N HIS A 44 -6.28 -23.37 0.88
CA HIS A 44 -6.78 -24.33 -0.11
C HIS A 44 -7.67 -23.70 -1.22
N LEU A 45 -7.41 -22.46 -1.61
CA LEU A 45 -8.30 -21.68 -2.50
C LEU A 45 -8.50 -22.34 -3.87
N ALA A 46 -7.43 -22.90 -4.44
CA ALA A 46 -7.52 -23.59 -5.74
C ALA A 46 -8.47 -24.79 -5.69
N ALA A 47 -8.45 -25.56 -4.59
CA ALA A 47 -9.32 -26.72 -4.41
C ALA A 47 -10.79 -26.30 -4.26
N GLN A 48 -11.06 -25.19 -3.55
CA GLN A 48 -12.41 -24.62 -3.43
C GLN A 48 -13.00 -24.24 -4.79
N MET A 49 -12.15 -23.78 -5.71
CA MET A 49 -12.54 -23.43 -7.08
C MET A 49 -12.40 -24.60 -8.08
N GLN A 50 -12.18 -25.82 -7.61
CA GLN A 50 -12.02 -27.04 -8.41
C GLN A 50 -10.97 -26.89 -9.53
N MET A 51 -9.87 -26.19 -9.25
CA MET A 51 -8.78 -25.94 -10.20
C MET A 51 -7.41 -26.28 -9.62
N SER A 52 -6.41 -26.34 -10.49
CA SER A 52 -5.03 -26.52 -10.05
C SER A 52 -4.46 -25.24 -9.43
N GLN A 53 -3.52 -25.37 -8.50
CA GLN A 53 -2.79 -24.23 -7.93
C GLN A 53 -2.03 -23.44 -9.02
N ALA A 54 -1.51 -24.13 -10.04
CA ALA A 54 -0.83 -23.48 -11.16
C ALA A 54 -1.80 -22.59 -11.97
N THR A 55 -3.02 -23.06 -12.21
CA THR A 55 -4.09 -22.28 -12.85
C THR A 55 -4.45 -21.05 -12.02
N LEU A 56 -4.66 -21.22 -10.71
CA LEU A 56 -4.95 -20.11 -9.81
C LEU A 56 -3.83 -19.05 -9.83
N MET A 57 -2.58 -19.49 -9.73
CA MET A 57 -1.43 -18.59 -9.78
C MET A 57 -1.29 -17.89 -11.13
N HIS A 58 -1.64 -18.55 -12.23
CA HIS A 58 -1.63 -17.93 -13.54
C HIS A 58 -2.65 -16.78 -13.62
N GLU A 59 -3.88 -17.00 -13.16
CA GLU A 59 -4.93 -15.97 -13.13
C GLU A 59 -4.56 -14.81 -12.19
N PHE A 60 -4.08 -15.12 -10.99
CA PHE A 60 -3.61 -14.10 -10.04
C PHE A 60 -2.45 -13.27 -10.61
N ASN A 61 -1.48 -13.90 -11.27
CA ASN A 61 -0.38 -13.18 -11.92
C ASN A 61 -0.86 -12.27 -13.06
N ARG A 62 -1.90 -12.67 -13.79
CA ARG A 62 -2.51 -11.82 -14.83
C ARG A 62 -3.21 -10.62 -14.22
N LEU A 63 -3.95 -10.81 -13.13
CA LEU A 63 -4.53 -9.73 -12.35
C LEU A 63 -3.46 -8.76 -11.85
N MET A 64 -2.41 -9.25 -11.18
CA MET A 64 -1.34 -8.40 -10.64
C MET A 64 -0.61 -7.63 -11.74
N ARG A 65 -0.29 -8.27 -12.88
CA ARG A 65 0.30 -7.57 -14.03
C ARG A 65 -0.62 -6.46 -14.56
N TYR A 66 -1.93 -6.71 -14.65
CA TYR A 66 -2.88 -5.69 -15.05
C TYR A 66 -2.89 -4.50 -14.10
N LEU A 67 -2.82 -4.74 -12.79
CA LEU A 67 -2.88 -3.70 -11.76
C LEU A 67 -1.60 -2.85 -11.68
N VAL A 68 -0.42 -3.45 -11.83
CA VAL A 68 0.87 -2.77 -11.58
C VAL A 68 1.54 -2.20 -12.82
N LEU A 69 1.26 -2.73 -14.02
CA LEU A 69 1.88 -2.25 -15.25
C LEU A 69 1.08 -1.10 -15.88
N PRO A 70 1.76 -0.04 -16.35
CA PRO A 70 1.11 1.00 -17.13
C PRO A 70 0.63 0.45 -18.48
N GLY A 71 -0.52 0.93 -18.94
CA GLY A 71 -1.13 0.45 -20.19
C GLY A 71 -1.69 -0.98 -20.09
N GLY A 72 -2.02 -1.58 -21.23
CA GLY A 72 -2.61 -2.92 -21.33
C GLY A 72 -4.09 -2.93 -21.75
N GLN A 73 -4.51 -4.05 -22.32
CA GLN A 73 -5.90 -4.29 -22.71
C GLN A 73 -6.79 -4.51 -21.47
N SER A 74 -8.10 -4.68 -21.70
CA SER A 74 -9.07 -5.05 -20.64
C SER A 74 -8.60 -6.26 -19.85
N LEU A 75 -8.87 -6.26 -18.54
CA LEU A 75 -8.65 -7.43 -17.68
C LEU A 75 -9.53 -8.58 -18.17
N VAL A 76 -8.92 -9.73 -18.46
CA VAL A 76 -9.61 -10.96 -18.86
C VAL A 76 -9.06 -12.09 -18.03
N LEU A 77 -9.91 -12.75 -17.24
CA LEU A 77 -9.56 -13.90 -16.41
C LEU A 77 -10.39 -15.13 -16.86
N PRO A 78 -9.90 -16.02 -17.72
CA PRO A 78 -10.68 -17.10 -18.32
C PRO A 78 -11.39 -18.02 -17.33
N HIS A 79 -10.85 -18.17 -16.12
CA HIS A 79 -11.43 -19.00 -15.06
C HIS A 79 -12.30 -18.23 -14.06
N PHE A 80 -12.34 -16.89 -14.15
CA PHE A 80 -13.13 -16.05 -13.26
C PHE A 80 -13.98 -15.10 -14.10
N LYS A 81 -15.29 -15.38 -14.15
CA LYS A 81 -16.25 -14.43 -14.71
C LYS A 81 -16.15 -13.10 -13.96
N MET A 82 -16.41 -12.03 -14.68
CA MET A 82 -16.36 -10.68 -14.13
C MET A 82 -17.56 -9.91 -14.70
N SER A 83 -18.35 -9.33 -13.80
CA SER A 83 -19.39 -8.36 -14.14
C SER A 83 -18.77 -7.06 -14.67
N ALA A 84 -19.60 -6.19 -15.27
CA ALA A 84 -19.16 -4.87 -15.68
C ALA A 84 -18.67 -4.04 -14.48
N ASN A 85 -19.34 -4.17 -13.33
CA ASN A 85 -18.98 -3.49 -12.09
C ASN A 85 -17.64 -4.04 -11.55
N GLY A 86 -17.46 -5.36 -11.51
CA GLY A 86 -16.20 -5.95 -11.06
C GLY A 86 -15.00 -5.53 -11.92
N LEU A 87 -15.17 -5.44 -13.24
CA LEU A 87 -14.15 -4.89 -14.14
C LEU A 87 -13.90 -3.40 -13.91
N ALA A 88 -14.95 -2.61 -13.67
CA ALA A 88 -14.84 -1.18 -13.36
C ALA A 88 -14.05 -0.98 -12.05
N HIS A 89 -14.34 -1.75 -11.01
CA HIS A 89 -13.62 -1.68 -9.74
C HIS A 89 -12.12 -1.99 -9.91
N PHE A 90 -11.74 -3.08 -10.57
CA PHE A 90 -10.31 -3.37 -10.80
C PHE A 90 -9.61 -2.31 -11.64
N LYS A 91 -10.34 -1.65 -12.56
CA LYS A 91 -9.81 -0.51 -13.29
C LYS A 91 -9.54 0.66 -12.34
N GLU A 92 -10.42 0.97 -11.40
CA GLU A 92 -10.17 2.01 -10.39
C GLU A 92 -8.97 1.66 -9.50
N VAL A 93 -8.87 0.41 -9.03
CA VAL A 93 -7.71 -0.08 -8.24
C VAL A 93 -6.41 0.07 -9.02
N LYS A 94 -6.40 -0.25 -10.32
CA LYS A 94 -5.25 -0.03 -11.21
C LYS A 94 -4.81 1.45 -11.21
N HIS A 95 -5.75 2.39 -11.33
CA HIS A 95 -5.41 3.81 -11.30
C HIS A 95 -4.78 4.21 -9.97
N LEU A 96 -5.27 3.68 -8.84
CA LEU A 96 -4.69 3.94 -7.51
C LEU A 96 -3.28 3.36 -7.37
N PHE A 97 -3.03 2.15 -7.88
CA PHE A 97 -1.70 1.52 -7.87
C PHE A 97 -0.70 2.33 -8.70
N LEU A 98 -1.08 2.72 -9.91
CA LEU A 98 -0.24 3.54 -10.79
C LEU A 98 -0.02 4.95 -10.24
N LEU A 99 -1.06 5.57 -9.67
CA LEU A 99 -0.94 6.87 -8.99
C LEU A 99 0.06 6.79 -7.82
N THR A 100 -0.02 5.73 -7.02
CA THR A 100 0.92 5.48 -5.91
C THR A 100 2.35 5.35 -6.43
N ALA A 101 2.56 4.62 -7.53
CA ALA A 101 3.85 4.52 -8.19
C ALA A 101 4.38 5.88 -8.66
N VAL A 102 3.54 6.69 -9.31
CA VAL A 102 3.91 8.04 -9.76
C VAL A 102 4.28 8.94 -8.58
N ILE A 103 3.47 8.96 -7.52
CA ILE A 103 3.75 9.74 -6.30
C ILE A 103 5.11 9.35 -5.74
N PHE A 104 5.40 8.05 -5.60
CA PHE A 104 6.68 7.57 -5.10
C PHE A 104 7.85 8.04 -5.97
N LEU A 105 7.77 7.85 -7.29
CA LEU A 105 8.83 8.22 -8.22
C LEU A 105 9.14 9.72 -8.21
N VAL A 106 8.11 10.56 -8.14
CA VAL A 106 8.27 12.02 -8.10
C VAL A 106 8.82 12.50 -6.75
N THR A 107 8.47 11.82 -5.64
CA THR A 107 8.78 12.29 -4.28
C THR A 107 10.07 11.71 -3.69
N ILE A 108 10.50 10.51 -4.11
CA ILE A 108 11.63 9.80 -3.48
C ILE A 108 12.95 10.55 -3.62
N VAL A 109 13.27 11.05 -4.81
CA VAL A 109 14.53 11.77 -5.05
C VAL A 109 14.63 13.07 -4.24
N PRO A 110 13.63 13.99 -4.26
CA PRO A 110 13.68 15.18 -3.42
C PRO A 110 13.66 14.87 -1.92
N ALA A 111 12.91 13.84 -1.47
CA ALA A 111 12.92 13.39 -0.08
C ALA A 111 14.33 12.94 0.36
N LEU A 112 15.00 12.08 -0.42
CA LEU A 112 16.35 11.61 -0.13
C LEU A 112 17.39 12.74 -0.17
N ARG A 113 17.27 13.69 -1.10
CA ARG A 113 18.15 14.87 -1.16
C ARG A 113 17.99 15.74 0.07
N SER A 114 16.76 16.02 0.50
CA SER A 114 16.51 16.82 1.70
C SER A 114 17.03 16.13 2.96
N TRP A 115 16.76 14.83 3.10
CA TRP A 115 17.28 13.99 4.19
C TRP A 115 18.80 14.03 4.28
N ARG A 116 19.49 13.72 3.17
CA ARG A 116 20.96 13.74 3.12
C ARG A 116 21.55 15.10 3.45
N ARG A 117 20.94 16.18 2.94
CA ARG A 117 21.37 17.55 3.22
C ARG A 117 21.24 17.89 4.71
N ASP A 118 20.14 17.51 5.35
CA ASP A 118 19.95 17.80 6.77
C ASP A 118 20.92 17.02 7.66
N PHE A 119 21.23 15.76 7.33
CA PHE A 119 22.26 14.99 8.04
C PHE A 119 23.66 15.59 7.85
N LYS A 120 24.01 16.00 6.63
CA LYS A 120 25.31 16.66 6.37
C LYS A 120 25.45 18.01 7.06
N SER A 121 24.34 18.71 7.31
CA SER A 121 24.35 20.02 7.98
C SER A 121 24.10 19.97 9.50
N GLY A 122 24.13 18.79 10.14
CA GLY A 122 23.86 18.69 11.58
C GLY A 122 22.41 18.96 11.98
N ARG A 123 21.48 18.98 11.02
CA ARG A 123 20.05 19.30 11.22
C ARG A 123 19.15 18.06 11.36
N GLN A 124 19.73 16.88 11.56
CA GLN A 124 19.00 15.61 11.79
C GLN A 124 17.96 15.69 12.92
N TRP A 125 18.17 16.53 13.94
CA TRP A 125 17.26 16.66 15.10
C TRP A 125 15.84 17.06 14.68
N ARG A 126 15.70 17.71 13.52
CA ARG A 126 14.41 18.10 12.94
C ARG A 126 13.49 16.93 12.64
N TYR A 127 14.03 15.71 12.51
CA TYR A 127 13.23 14.50 12.24
C TYR A 127 12.74 13.81 13.51
N ILE A 128 13.25 14.16 14.69
CA ILE A 128 12.90 13.47 15.94
C ILE A 128 11.41 13.64 16.27
N ARG A 129 10.95 14.89 16.45
CA ARG A 129 9.55 15.17 16.80
C ARG A 129 8.57 14.72 15.73
N PRO A 130 8.79 15.00 14.42
CA PRO A 130 7.86 14.56 13.38
C PRO A 130 7.76 13.03 13.28
N MET A 131 8.86 12.29 13.46
CA MET A 131 8.79 10.82 13.46
C MET A 131 8.10 10.28 14.73
N GLN A 132 8.33 10.87 15.90
CA GLN A 132 7.62 10.48 17.13
C GLN A 132 6.09 10.62 17.00
N VAL A 133 5.62 11.70 16.37
CA VAL A 133 4.19 11.89 16.09
C VAL A 133 3.71 10.91 15.03
N ALA A 134 4.51 10.71 13.96
CA ALA A 134 4.15 9.82 12.86
C ALA A 134 4.02 8.34 13.29
N LEU A 135 4.75 7.90 14.33
CA LEU A 135 4.62 6.54 14.90
C LEU A 135 3.29 6.29 15.61
N VAL A 136 2.54 7.33 15.99
CA VAL A 136 1.27 7.13 16.71
C VAL A 136 0.16 6.71 15.74
N MET A 137 0.11 7.33 14.57
CA MET A 137 -1.01 7.20 13.64
C MET A 137 -1.19 5.77 13.10
N PRO A 138 -0.16 5.09 12.55
CA PRO A 138 -0.33 3.76 12.00
C PRO A 138 -0.60 2.72 13.09
N ILE A 139 -0.06 2.86 14.31
CA ILE A 139 -0.43 2.02 15.46
C ILE A 139 -1.93 2.15 15.78
N VAL A 140 -2.45 3.38 15.91
CA VAL A 140 -3.87 3.59 16.23
C VAL A 140 -4.77 3.02 15.15
N ILE A 141 -4.47 3.27 13.87
CA ILE A 141 -5.25 2.75 12.75
C ILE A 141 -5.15 1.21 12.70
N GLY A 142 -3.96 0.65 12.91
CA GLY A 142 -3.74 -0.79 12.94
C GLY A 142 -4.50 -1.48 14.09
N LEU A 143 -4.57 -0.85 15.27
CA LEU A 143 -5.38 -1.34 16.38
C LEU A 143 -6.88 -1.33 16.04
N ILE A 144 -7.38 -0.26 15.43
CA ILE A 144 -8.78 -0.19 14.97
C ILE A 144 -9.06 -1.32 13.96
N ALA A 145 -8.16 -1.50 12.98
CA ALA A 145 -8.27 -2.58 12.01
C ALA A 145 -8.25 -3.97 12.65
N SER A 146 -7.50 -4.16 13.73
CA SER A 146 -7.40 -5.46 14.42
C SER A 146 -8.65 -5.86 15.21
N VAL A 147 -9.50 -4.90 15.59
CA VAL A 147 -10.77 -5.18 16.30
C VAL A 147 -11.81 -5.77 15.34
N SER A 148 -11.89 -5.25 14.11
CA SER A 148 -12.77 -5.78 13.06
C SER A 148 -12.20 -5.40 11.70
N PHE A 149 -11.51 -6.36 11.07
CA PHE A 149 -10.90 -6.12 9.77
C PHE A 149 -11.97 -5.95 8.69
N ASP A 150 -13.06 -6.73 8.72
CA ASP A 150 -14.23 -6.53 7.84
C ASP A 150 -14.73 -5.08 7.82
N ARG A 151 -15.02 -4.49 8.98
CA ARG A 151 -15.50 -3.11 9.07
C ARG A 151 -14.45 -2.12 8.58
N PHE A 152 -13.19 -2.35 8.93
CA PHE A 152 -12.09 -1.54 8.44
C PHE A 152 -11.97 -1.61 6.92
N PHE A 153 -12.11 -2.80 6.33
CA PHE A 153 -12.04 -3.03 4.89
C PHE A 153 -13.19 -2.32 4.17
N VAL A 154 -14.41 -2.39 4.70
CA VAL A 154 -15.57 -1.63 4.17
C VAL A 154 -15.31 -0.12 4.21
N LEU A 155 -14.91 0.43 5.36
CA LEU A 155 -14.62 1.87 5.51
C LEU A 155 -13.48 2.33 4.57
N PHE A 156 -12.47 1.48 4.38
CA PHE A 156 -11.39 1.74 3.44
C PHE A 156 -11.91 1.86 2.00
N HIS A 157 -12.84 0.98 1.59
CA HIS A 157 -13.46 1.04 0.27
C HIS A 157 -14.36 2.28 0.12
N GLU A 158 -15.19 2.58 1.11
CA GLU A 158 -16.05 3.78 1.08
C GLU A 158 -15.24 5.09 1.01
N LEU A 159 -14.03 5.11 1.58
CA LEU A 159 -13.15 6.27 1.51
C LEU A 159 -12.51 6.44 0.12
N LEU A 160 -12.24 5.35 -0.58
CA LEU A 160 -11.54 5.37 -1.88
C LEU A 160 -12.48 5.36 -3.09
N PHE A 161 -13.64 4.73 -2.97
CA PHE A 161 -14.60 4.50 -4.06
C PHE A 161 -15.93 5.18 -3.73
N ARG A 162 -16.48 5.92 -4.69
CA ARG A 162 -17.76 6.64 -4.55
C ARG A 162 -18.96 5.87 -5.12
N ASN A 163 -18.76 4.60 -5.42
CA ASN A 163 -19.73 3.67 -6.01
C ASN A 163 -19.78 2.38 -5.17
N LEU A 164 -20.59 1.41 -5.60
CA LEU A 164 -20.71 0.08 -4.97
C LEU A 164 -20.07 -1.03 -5.82
N ASP A 165 -19.25 -0.68 -6.82
CA ASP A 165 -18.70 -1.65 -7.78
C ASP A 165 -17.74 -2.64 -7.13
N TRP A 166 -17.23 -2.31 -5.94
CA TRP A 166 -16.37 -3.15 -5.10
C TRP A 166 -17.13 -4.23 -4.32
N GLN A 167 -18.46 -4.18 -4.25
CA GLN A 167 -19.27 -5.23 -3.61
C GLN A 167 -19.53 -6.37 -4.59
N PHE A 168 -18.58 -7.30 -4.64
CA PHE A 168 -18.64 -8.44 -5.55
C PHE A 168 -19.71 -9.45 -5.12
N ASP A 169 -20.54 -9.87 -6.06
CA ASP A 169 -21.41 -11.04 -5.91
C ASP A 169 -20.59 -12.28 -6.27
N PRO A 170 -20.39 -13.26 -5.36
CA PRO A 170 -19.62 -14.47 -5.66
C PRO A 170 -20.11 -15.28 -6.88
N LEU A 171 -21.37 -15.13 -7.29
CA LEU A 171 -21.93 -15.79 -8.48
C LEU A 171 -21.56 -15.06 -9.78
N LEU A 172 -21.46 -13.73 -9.74
CA LEU A 172 -21.15 -12.89 -10.90
C LEU A 172 -19.65 -12.61 -11.03
N ASP A 173 -18.99 -12.45 -9.89
CA ASP A 173 -17.60 -12.07 -9.69
C ASP A 173 -16.87 -13.06 -8.74
N PRO A 174 -16.77 -14.36 -9.12
CA PRO A 174 -16.16 -15.42 -8.30
C PRO A 174 -14.68 -15.17 -7.93
N ILE A 175 -14.03 -14.18 -8.55
CA ILE A 175 -12.68 -13.76 -8.17
C ILE A 175 -12.57 -13.39 -6.68
N ILE A 176 -13.66 -12.93 -6.05
CA ILE A 176 -13.68 -12.60 -4.62
C ILE A 176 -13.35 -13.82 -3.74
N LEU A 177 -13.71 -15.02 -4.20
CA LEU A 177 -13.49 -16.28 -3.48
C LEU A 177 -12.01 -16.66 -3.40
N VAL A 178 -11.19 -16.09 -4.29
CA VAL A 178 -9.73 -16.31 -4.29
C VAL A 178 -8.95 -15.09 -3.85
N LEU A 179 -9.63 -14.00 -3.48
CA LEU A 179 -9.05 -12.83 -2.83
C LEU A 179 -9.69 -12.65 -1.45
N PRO A 180 -9.47 -13.62 -0.53
CA PRO A 180 -10.19 -13.61 0.73
C PRO A 180 -9.65 -12.52 1.67
N GLU A 181 -10.45 -12.18 2.68
CA GLU A 181 -10.11 -11.17 3.71
C GLU A 181 -8.72 -11.39 4.31
N GLN A 182 -8.33 -12.63 4.60
CA GLN A 182 -7.03 -12.95 5.22
C GLN A 182 -5.85 -12.53 4.34
N TYR A 183 -6.01 -12.59 3.01
CA TYR A 183 -4.99 -12.11 2.08
C TYR A 183 -4.83 -10.59 2.16
N PHE A 184 -5.94 -9.85 2.21
CA PHE A 184 -5.89 -8.40 2.37
C PHE A 184 -5.36 -7.99 3.74
N MET A 185 -5.74 -8.70 4.81
CA MET A 185 -5.22 -8.46 6.15
C MET A 185 -3.70 -8.59 6.18
N LEU A 186 -3.12 -9.61 5.53
CA LEU A 186 -1.67 -9.73 5.38
C LEU A 186 -1.07 -8.51 4.69
N CYS A 187 -1.67 -8.06 3.59
CA CYS A 187 -1.20 -6.87 2.87
C CYS A 187 -1.20 -5.60 3.74
N PHE A 188 -2.28 -5.38 4.51
CA PHE A 188 -2.35 -4.25 5.44
C PHE A 188 -1.34 -4.36 6.58
N ILE A 189 -1.16 -5.55 7.16
CA ILE A 189 -0.14 -5.79 8.19
C ILE A 189 1.26 -5.46 7.62
N CYS A 190 1.58 -5.95 6.43
CA CYS A 190 2.85 -5.64 5.76
C CYS A 190 3.02 -4.12 5.57
N PHE A 191 1.98 -3.43 5.10
CA PHE A 191 2.00 -1.97 4.96
C PHE A 191 2.32 -1.26 6.28
N PHE A 192 1.60 -1.58 7.37
CA PHE A 192 1.80 -0.96 8.68
C PHE A 192 3.19 -1.26 9.25
N VAL A 193 3.65 -2.51 9.19
CA VAL A 193 4.98 -2.91 9.69
C VAL A 193 6.09 -2.19 8.94
N ILE A 194 6.00 -2.06 7.61
CA ILE A 194 7.01 -1.36 6.81
C ILE A 194 7.00 0.13 7.12
N LEU A 195 5.81 0.74 7.19
CA LEU A 195 5.66 2.16 7.51
C LEU A 195 6.23 2.51 8.88
N GLU A 196 5.85 1.76 9.92
CA GLU A 196 6.37 1.89 11.28
C GLU A 196 7.88 1.66 11.34
N GLY A 197 8.36 0.59 10.69
CA GLY A 197 9.78 0.26 10.62
C GLY A 197 10.61 1.39 10.00
N LEU A 198 10.12 2.01 8.92
CA LEU A 198 10.79 3.16 8.30
C LEU A 198 10.83 4.36 9.25
N PHE A 199 9.72 4.71 9.90
CA PHE A 199 9.71 5.79 10.90
C PHE A 199 10.66 5.53 12.07
N LEU A 200 10.71 4.29 12.58
CA LEU A 200 11.63 3.89 13.65
C LEU A 200 13.09 3.99 13.21
N ILE A 201 13.44 3.52 12.01
CA ILE A 201 14.80 3.60 11.46
C ILE A 201 15.23 5.06 11.32
N ILE A 202 14.36 5.91 10.78
CA ILE A 202 14.61 7.34 10.59
C ILE A 202 14.82 8.03 11.96
N LEU A 203 13.95 7.76 12.93
CA LEU A 203 14.06 8.28 14.30
C LEU A 203 15.36 7.82 14.99
N TRP A 204 15.69 6.53 14.88
CA TRP A 204 16.90 5.95 15.45
C TRP A 204 18.16 6.60 14.87
N ARG A 205 18.22 6.77 13.53
CA ARG A 205 19.35 7.44 12.87
C ARG A 205 19.48 8.89 13.34
N ALA A 206 18.38 9.63 13.42
CA ALA A 206 18.39 11.01 13.87
C ALA A 206 18.90 11.15 15.32
N LYS A 207 18.44 10.28 16.23
CA LYS A 207 18.90 10.26 17.63
C LYS A 207 20.36 9.84 17.77
N LYS A 208 20.81 8.82 17.03
CA LYS A 208 22.20 8.34 17.10
C LYS A 208 23.20 9.43 16.70
N SER A 209 22.89 10.21 15.66
CA SER A 209 23.75 11.30 15.21
C SER A 209 23.83 12.51 16.16
N LEU A 210 23.00 12.58 17.21
CA LEU A 210 23.11 13.60 18.26
C LEU A 210 23.94 13.14 19.46
N LYS A 211 24.17 11.83 19.63
CA LYS A 211 25.00 11.29 20.72
C LYS A 211 26.50 11.30 20.40
N ILE A 212 26.88 11.69 19.18
CA ILE A 212 28.26 11.68 18.67
C ILE A 212 28.91 13.08 18.82
N TYR A 213 28.13 14.09 19.23
CA TYR A 213 28.59 15.42 19.62
C TYR A 213 28.32 15.62 21.11
#